data_AF-A0A534N3F5-F1
#
_entry.id   AF-A0A534N3F5-F1
#
_cell.length_a   1.000
_cell.length_b   1.000
_cell.length_c   1.000
_cell.angle_alpha   90.00
_cell.angle_beta   90.00
_cell.angle_gamma   90.00
#
_symmetry.space_group_name_H-M   'P 1'
#
loop_
_entity.id
_entity.type
_entity.pdbx_description
1 polymer ?
#
loop_
_entity_poly.entity_id
_entity_poly.type
_entity_poly.pdbx_seq_one_letter_code
_entity_poly.pdbx_strand_id
1 'polypeptide(L)'
;MVSGALLGWRRVGVRLGPNSGLGGDRMYALLFDTESGALLSVMGYPFGTLRTAAHVALAAKHMARQDAQKLGLFGVGRNALGLLKAMATIRKLKDIAVSSRDAQRRKTFCAEASRLLDIQVRTVENPEEAVRGMDVVFTATNSSIPVFAEDWVEPGAHVS
;
A
#
# COMPACT_ATOMS: atom_id res chain seq x y z
N MET A 1 3.50 15.44 13.60
CA MET A 1 2.73 16.24 12.63
C MET A 1 3.53 16.30 11.34
N VAL A 2 2.90 16.14 10.17
CA VAL A 2 3.58 16.34 8.88
C VAL A 2 2.77 17.37 8.10
N SER A 3 3.41 18.43 7.61
CA SER A 3 2.78 19.49 6.83
C SER A 3 3.38 19.58 5.43
N GLY A 4 2.64 20.19 4.51
CA GLY A 4 3.09 20.48 3.16
C GLY A 4 2.25 21.58 2.53
N ALA A 5 2.77 22.24 1.50
CA ALA A 5 2.09 23.34 0.83
C ALA A 5 2.04 23.13 -0.69
N LEU A 6 0.91 23.49 -1.29
CA LEU A 6 0.75 23.65 -2.73
C LEU A 6 0.76 25.15 -3.02
N LEU A 7 1.96 25.72 -3.15
CA LEU A 7 2.16 27.17 -3.22
C LEU A 7 1.41 27.80 -4.40
N GLY A 8 1.43 27.15 -5.57
CA GLY A 8 0.69 27.62 -6.75
C GLY A 8 -0.83 27.62 -6.57
N TRP A 9 -1.34 26.90 -5.57
CA TRP A 9 -2.77 26.79 -5.28
C TRP A 9 -3.15 27.55 -4.00
N ARG A 10 -2.18 28.19 -3.34
CA ARG A 10 -2.37 28.87 -2.05
C ARG A 10 -3.04 27.96 -1.01
N ARG A 11 -2.57 26.71 -0.93
CA ARG A 11 -3.06 25.70 0.03
C ARG A 11 -1.94 25.19 0.91
N VAL A 12 -2.23 25.03 2.20
CA VAL A 12 -1.37 24.30 3.14
C VAL A 12 -2.15 23.17 3.79
N GLY A 13 -1.52 21.99 3.87
CA GLY A 13 -2.11 20.79 4.44
C GLY A 13 -1.34 20.34 5.68
N VAL A 14 -2.08 19.86 6.68
CA VAL A 14 -1.50 19.24 7.87
C VAL A 14 -2.13 17.87 8.07
N ARG A 15 -1.28 16.84 8.19
CA ARG A 15 -1.70 15.50 8.56
C ARG A 15 -1.51 15.27 10.06
N LEU A 16 -2.59 14.87 10.73
CA LEU A 16 -2.62 14.57 12.16
C LEU A 16 -3.40 13.27 12.45
N GLY A 17 -3.10 12.66 13.57
CA GLY A 17 -3.77 11.46 14.05
C GLY A 17 -3.11 10.99 15.34
N PRO A 18 -3.81 10.20 16.17
CA PRO A 18 -3.25 9.66 17.40
C PRO A 18 -2.23 8.57 17.04
N ASN A 19 -1.00 8.95 16.74
CA ASN A 19 0.11 8.01 16.65
C ASN A 19 0.72 7.79 18.05
N SER A 20 -0.14 7.53 19.03
CA SER A 20 0.20 7.51 20.45
C SER A 20 0.45 6.11 21.00
N GLY A 21 0.15 5.05 20.23
CA GLY A 21 0.23 3.66 20.69
C GLY A 21 -0.84 3.27 21.71
N LEU A 22 -1.72 4.19 22.11
CA LEU A 22 -2.78 4.00 23.11
C LEU A 22 -4.12 3.52 22.51
N GLY A 23 -4.12 3.10 21.24
CA GLY A 23 -5.32 2.78 20.48
C GLY A 23 -5.86 3.97 19.67
N GLY A 24 -6.47 3.66 18.53
CA GLY A 24 -6.87 4.63 17.51
C GLY A 24 -5.76 4.86 16.48
N ASP A 25 -6.08 4.67 15.21
CA ASP A 25 -5.12 4.77 14.09
C ASP A 25 -5.68 5.60 12.93
N ARG A 26 -6.73 6.39 13.22
CA ARG A 26 -7.39 7.26 12.23
C ARG A 26 -6.51 8.47 11.99
N MET A 27 -6.12 8.65 10.73
CA MET A 27 -5.42 9.84 10.27
C MET A 27 -6.42 10.79 9.63
N TYR A 28 -6.24 12.07 9.92
CA TYR A 28 -6.96 13.18 9.31
C TYR A 28 -5.99 14.09 8.56
N ALA A 29 -6.47 14.67 7.47
CA ALA A 29 -5.81 15.76 6.78
C ALA A 29 -6.68 17.02 6.90
N LEU A 30 -6.08 18.09 7.38
CA LEU A 30 -6.65 19.43 7.36
C LEU A 30 -6.08 20.18 6.17
N LEU A 31 -6.93 20.91 5.46
CA LEU A 31 -6.52 21.78 4.36
C LEU A 31 -6.91 23.21 4.69
N PHE A 32 -5.96 24.13 4.57
CA PHE A 32 -6.17 25.56 4.83
C PHE A 32 -5.89 26.38 3.59
N ASP A 33 -6.63 27.48 3.46
CA ASP A 33 -6.32 28.57 2.55
C ASP A 33 -5.19 29.42 3.14
N THR A 34 -4.11 29.66 2.38
CA THR A 34 -2.95 30.39 2.91
C THR A 34 -3.12 31.90 2.93
N GLU A 35 -4.16 32.44 2.28
CA GLU A 35 -4.39 33.89 2.17
C GLU A 35 -5.28 34.39 3.30
N SER A 36 -6.39 33.69 3.54
CA SER A 36 -7.35 33.97 4.61
C SER A 36 -7.06 33.24 5.92
N GLY A 37 -6.27 32.16 5.88
CA GLY A 37 -6.08 31.25 7.01
C GLY A 37 -7.26 30.32 7.29
N ALA A 38 -8.30 30.34 6.44
CA ALA A 38 -9.51 29.55 6.66
C ALA A 38 -9.24 28.03 6.55
N LEU A 39 -9.85 27.24 7.45
CA LEU A 39 -9.91 25.79 7.34
C LEU A 39 -10.94 25.41 6.25
N LEU A 40 -10.46 24.82 5.17
CA LEU A 40 -11.26 24.44 4.00
C LEU A 40 -11.81 23.02 4.09
N SER A 41 -11.09 22.10 4.73
CA SER A 41 -11.48 20.70 4.75
C SER A 41 -10.89 19.93 5.93
N VAL A 42 -11.67 18.96 6.40
CA VAL A 42 -11.24 17.90 7.31
C VAL A 42 -11.52 16.57 6.60
N MET A 43 -10.46 15.89 6.15
CA MET A 43 -10.57 14.61 5.46
C MET A 43 -10.10 13.46 6.36
N GLY A 44 -10.93 12.42 6.50
CA GLY A 44 -10.59 11.18 7.20
C GLY A 44 -10.22 10.05 6.22
N TYR A 45 -10.58 8.82 6.59
CA TYR A 45 -10.47 7.66 5.70
C TYR A 45 -11.23 7.91 4.38
N PRO A 46 -10.71 7.52 3.20
CA PRO A 46 -9.52 6.69 2.97
C PRO A 46 -8.23 7.47 2.61
N PHE A 47 -8.14 8.78 2.86
CA PHE A 47 -7.00 9.61 2.42
C PHE A 47 -5.63 8.99 2.75
N GLY A 48 -5.43 8.52 3.99
CA GLY A 48 -4.17 7.92 4.43
C GLY A 48 -3.79 6.66 3.66
N THR A 49 -4.77 5.82 3.31
CA THR A 49 -4.55 4.63 2.49
C THR A 49 -4.27 5.01 1.04
N LEU A 50 -5.09 5.91 0.46
CA LEU A 50 -4.96 6.34 -0.93
C LEU A 50 -3.60 6.98 -1.21
N ARG A 51 -3.16 7.92 -0.35
CA ARG A 51 -1.84 8.55 -0.55
C ARG A 51 -0.70 7.54 -0.43
N THR A 52 -0.85 6.53 0.43
CA THR A 52 0.18 5.50 0.64
C THR A 52 0.28 4.64 -0.60
N ALA A 53 -0.86 4.15 -1.08
CA ALA A 53 -0.94 3.39 -2.32
C ALA A 53 -0.40 4.18 -3.53
N ALA A 54 -0.76 5.46 -3.66
CA ALA A 54 -0.31 6.31 -4.76
C ALA A 54 1.22 6.50 -4.77
N HIS A 55 1.85 6.71 -3.60
CA HIS A 55 3.31 6.83 -3.54
C HIS A 55 4.02 5.51 -3.86
N VAL A 56 3.54 4.39 -3.32
CA VAL A 56 4.13 3.08 -3.61
C VAL A 56 3.99 2.75 -5.09
N ALA A 57 2.82 2.99 -5.68
CA ALA A 57 2.63 2.82 -7.13
C ALA A 57 3.53 3.78 -7.93
N LEU A 58 3.69 5.04 -7.52
CA LEU A 58 4.60 5.97 -8.19
C LEU A 58 6.05 5.45 -8.16
N ALA A 59 6.53 4.96 -7.01
CA ALA A 59 7.85 4.35 -6.90
C ALA A 59 7.96 3.13 -7.82
N ALA A 60 7.02 2.19 -7.74
CA ALA A 60 6.99 0.98 -8.57
C ALA A 60 6.91 1.31 -10.08
N LYS A 61 6.18 2.36 -10.46
CA LYS A 61 6.07 2.79 -11.87
C LYS A 61 7.44 3.08 -12.48
N HIS A 62 8.33 3.68 -11.70
CA HIS A 62 9.67 4.10 -12.14
C HIS A 62 10.76 3.07 -11.83
N MET A 63 10.62 2.31 -10.75
CA MET A 63 11.67 1.40 -10.25
C MET A 63 11.44 -0.07 -10.61
N ALA A 64 10.18 -0.50 -10.77
CA ALA A 64 9.90 -1.87 -11.21
C ALA A 64 10.01 -1.99 -12.73
N ARG A 65 10.42 -3.17 -13.20
CA ARG A 65 10.51 -3.47 -14.64
C ARG A 65 9.18 -3.18 -15.34
N GLN A 66 9.25 -2.74 -16.60
CA GLN A 66 8.04 -2.35 -17.35
C GLN A 66 7.13 -3.56 -17.65
N ASP A 67 7.71 -4.75 -17.74
CA ASP A 67 7.06 -6.03 -17.98
C ASP A 67 6.64 -6.75 -16.67
N ALA A 68 6.73 -6.10 -15.51
CA ALA A 68 6.32 -6.69 -14.24
C ALA A 68 4.83 -7.07 -14.23
N GLN A 69 4.55 -8.35 -13.96
CA GLN A 69 3.19 -8.93 -14.00
C GLN A 69 2.86 -9.77 -12.75
N LYS A 70 3.87 -10.19 -11.97
CA LYS A 70 3.70 -11.01 -10.78
C LYS A 70 3.97 -10.20 -9.52
N LEU A 71 3.05 -10.24 -8.56
CA LEU A 71 3.16 -9.48 -7.33
C LEU A 71 3.03 -10.36 -6.09
N GLY A 72 4.03 -10.27 -5.22
CA GLY A 72 3.99 -10.74 -3.86
C GLY A 72 3.43 -9.69 -2.91
N LEU A 73 2.53 -10.07 -2.01
CA LEU A 73 1.99 -9.17 -0.98
C LEU A 73 2.10 -9.80 0.41
N PHE A 74 2.81 -9.12 1.29
CA PHE A 74 2.87 -9.45 2.70
C PHE A 74 1.93 -8.56 3.50
N GLY A 75 0.97 -9.17 4.18
CA GLY A 75 0.01 -8.49 5.04
C GLY A 75 -1.31 -8.15 4.33
N VAL A 76 -2.41 -8.39 5.05
CA VAL A 76 -3.80 -8.14 4.61
C VAL A 76 -4.46 -7.04 5.46
N GLY A 77 -3.66 -6.03 5.82
CA GLY A 77 -4.09 -4.90 6.62
C GLY A 77 -4.76 -3.80 5.81
N ARG A 78 -4.98 -2.65 6.46
CA ARG A 78 -5.66 -1.48 5.88
C ARG A 78 -5.14 -1.01 4.51
N ASN A 79 -3.83 -1.14 4.27
CA ASN A 79 -3.23 -0.65 3.03
C ASN A 79 -3.23 -1.67 1.89
N ALA A 80 -3.39 -2.96 2.19
CA ALA A 80 -3.18 -4.06 1.27
C ALA A 80 -3.99 -3.92 -0.02
N LEU A 81 -5.32 -3.73 0.09
CA LEU A 81 -6.19 -3.59 -1.07
C LEU A 81 -5.90 -2.31 -1.87
N GLY A 82 -5.59 -1.21 -1.19
CA GLY A 82 -5.23 0.05 -1.84
C GLY A 82 -3.96 -0.09 -2.68
N LEU A 83 -2.95 -0.77 -2.16
CA LEU A 83 -1.69 -1.06 -2.86
C LEU A 83 -1.92 -1.90 -4.12
N LEU A 84 -2.72 -2.98 -4.01
CA LEU A 84 -3.06 -3.79 -5.18
C LEU A 84 -3.79 -2.98 -6.26
N LYS A 85 -4.79 -2.18 -5.86
CA LYS A 85 -5.52 -1.30 -6.78
C LYS A 85 -4.59 -0.30 -7.47
N ALA A 86 -3.69 0.33 -6.72
CA ALA A 86 -2.76 1.31 -7.29
C ALA A 86 -1.70 0.66 -8.18
N MET A 87 -1.28 -0.57 -7.90
CA MET A 87 -0.39 -1.30 -8.79
C MET A 87 -1.10 -1.70 -10.09
N ALA A 88 -2.36 -2.15 -9.99
CA ALA A 88 -3.16 -2.53 -11.15
C ALA A 88 -3.44 -1.37 -12.12
N THR A 89 -3.33 -0.10 -11.67
CA THR A 89 -3.48 1.07 -12.57
C THR A 89 -2.22 1.36 -13.39
N ILE A 90 -1.07 0.79 -13.02
CA ILE A 90 0.23 1.06 -13.67
C ILE A 90 0.86 -0.16 -14.30
N ARG A 91 0.39 -1.37 -13.96
CA ARG A 91 0.86 -2.66 -14.51
C ARG A 91 -0.31 -3.61 -14.71
N LYS A 92 -0.23 -4.41 -15.77
CA LYS A 92 -1.20 -5.48 -16.05
C LYS A 92 -0.81 -6.75 -15.29
N LEU A 93 -1.18 -6.82 -14.02
CA LEU A 93 -0.88 -7.96 -13.15
C LEU A 93 -1.59 -9.23 -13.64
N LYS A 94 -0.94 -10.38 -13.48
CA LYS A 94 -1.45 -11.71 -13.86
C LYS A 94 -1.47 -12.71 -12.70
N ASP A 95 -0.55 -12.58 -11.75
CA ASP A 95 -0.47 -13.44 -10.57
C ASP A 95 -0.22 -12.56 -9.35
N ILE A 96 -1.01 -12.75 -8.29
CA ILE A 96 -0.84 -12.08 -7.02
C ILE A 96 -0.81 -13.14 -5.91
N ALA A 97 0.35 -13.31 -5.28
CA ALA A 97 0.55 -14.21 -4.17
C ALA A 97 0.52 -13.44 -2.85
N VAL A 98 -0.36 -13.83 -1.93
CA VAL A 98 -0.54 -13.14 -0.65
C VAL A 98 -0.11 -14.03 0.51
N SER A 99 0.77 -13.50 1.35
CA SER A 99 1.22 -14.08 2.62
C SER A 99 0.80 -13.22 3.80
N SER A 100 0.30 -13.84 4.87
CA SER A 100 0.01 -13.18 6.15
C SER A 100 -0.18 -14.23 7.24
N ARG A 101 0.11 -13.87 8.50
CA ARG A 101 0.03 -14.79 9.65
C ARG A 101 -1.33 -15.49 9.82
N ASP A 102 -2.41 -14.73 9.70
CA ASP A 102 -3.77 -15.24 9.88
C ASP A 102 -4.32 -15.77 8.55
N ALA A 103 -4.50 -17.09 8.47
CA ALA A 103 -4.97 -17.77 7.27
C ALA A 103 -6.41 -17.41 6.90
N GLN A 104 -7.29 -17.21 7.87
CA GLN A 104 -8.68 -16.89 7.60
C GLN A 104 -8.81 -15.48 7.03
N ARG A 105 -8.13 -14.50 7.64
CA ARG A 105 -8.06 -13.14 7.11
C ARG A 105 -7.43 -13.10 5.72
N ARG A 106 -6.40 -13.92 5.48
CA ARG A 106 -5.76 -14.06 4.16
C ARG A 106 -6.73 -14.53 3.10
N LYS A 107 -7.49 -15.60 3.38
CA LYS A 107 -8.51 -16.15 2.49
C LYS A 107 -9.60 -15.13 2.18
N THR A 108 -10.16 -14.49 3.19
CA THR A 108 -11.18 -13.44 3.01
C THR A 108 -10.67 -12.29 2.14
N PHE A 109 -9.46 -11.79 2.42
CA PHE A 109 -8.84 -10.73 1.64
C PHE A 109 -8.63 -11.13 0.18
N CYS A 110 -8.10 -12.33 -0.08
CA CYS A 110 -7.82 -12.78 -1.44
C CYS A 110 -9.09 -12.95 -2.27
N ALA A 111 -10.17 -13.47 -1.66
CA ALA A 111 -11.48 -13.57 -2.32
C ALA A 111 -12.05 -12.18 -2.67
N GLU A 112 -11.99 -11.23 -1.73
CA GLU A 112 -12.45 -9.86 -1.97
C GLU A 112 -11.60 -9.15 -3.03
N ALA A 113 -10.27 -9.22 -2.93
CA ALA A 113 -9.35 -8.60 -3.85
C ALA A 113 -9.49 -9.17 -5.27
N SER A 114 -9.65 -10.50 -5.40
CA SER A 114 -9.88 -11.12 -6.70
C SER A 114 -11.14 -10.58 -7.37
N ARG A 115 -12.25 -10.52 -6.62
CA ARG A 115 -13.53 -10.00 -7.10
C ARG A 115 -13.44 -8.52 -7.50
N LEU A 116 -12.70 -7.70 -6.75
CA LEU A 116 -12.61 -6.25 -7.00
C LEU A 116 -11.66 -5.88 -8.13
N LEU A 117 -10.63 -6.69 -8.36
CA LEU A 117 -9.61 -6.42 -9.37
C LEU A 117 -9.86 -7.16 -10.68
N ASP A 118 -10.72 -8.18 -10.67
CA ASP A 118 -10.87 -9.13 -11.77
C ASP A 118 -9.53 -9.78 -12.17
N ILE A 119 -8.75 -10.15 -11.15
CA ILE A 119 -7.43 -10.78 -11.26
C ILE A 119 -7.35 -11.89 -10.21
N GLN A 120 -6.68 -13.00 -10.54
CA GLN A 120 -6.46 -14.06 -9.57
C GLN A 120 -5.54 -13.57 -8.43
N VAL A 121 -6.09 -13.49 -7.22
CA VAL A 121 -5.33 -13.26 -5.98
C VAL A 121 -5.36 -14.54 -5.17
N ARG A 122 -4.21 -15.21 -5.04
CA ARG A 122 -4.08 -16.50 -4.36
C ARG A 122 -3.44 -16.35 -2.99
N THR A 123 -3.92 -17.15 -2.04
CA THR A 123 -3.27 -17.33 -0.75
C THR A 123 -2.08 -18.26 -0.91
N VAL A 124 -0.95 -17.95 -0.28
CA VAL A 124 0.15 -18.92 -0.12
C VAL A 124 0.26 -19.38 1.33
N GLU A 125 0.78 -20.59 1.54
CA GLU A 125 1.07 -21.11 2.88
C GLU A 125 2.56 -20.92 3.22
N ASN A 126 3.46 -21.19 2.28
CA ASN A 126 4.86 -20.82 2.42
C ASN A 126 5.06 -19.35 2.01
N PRO A 127 5.55 -18.47 2.90
CA PRO A 127 5.82 -17.07 2.56
C PRO A 127 6.80 -16.89 1.39
N GLU A 128 7.70 -17.84 1.15
CA GLU A 128 8.65 -17.81 0.04
C GLU A 128 7.95 -17.74 -1.33
N GLU A 129 6.78 -18.36 -1.47
CA GLU A 129 5.98 -18.31 -2.71
C GLU A 129 5.43 -16.92 -3.04
N ALA A 130 5.43 -16.01 -2.06
CA ALA A 130 5.10 -14.60 -2.25
C ALA A 130 6.34 -13.73 -2.52
N VAL A 131 7.52 -14.32 -2.74
CA VAL A 131 8.76 -13.59 -3.04
C VAL A 131 9.45 -14.18 -4.25
N ARG A 132 9.75 -15.49 -4.22
CA ARG A 132 10.52 -16.17 -5.27
C ARG A 132 9.74 -16.13 -6.58
N GLY A 133 10.41 -15.73 -7.66
CA GLY A 133 9.81 -15.55 -8.98
C GLY A 133 8.78 -14.41 -9.10
N MET A 134 8.64 -13.53 -8.09
CA MET A 134 7.79 -12.33 -8.17
C MET A 134 8.56 -11.14 -8.74
N ASP A 135 7.92 -10.35 -9.59
CA ASP A 135 8.52 -9.15 -10.16
C ASP A 135 8.51 -7.98 -9.17
N VAL A 136 7.49 -7.96 -8.30
CA VAL A 136 7.28 -6.93 -7.30
C VAL A 136 6.87 -7.58 -5.98
N VAL A 137 7.41 -7.11 -4.87
CA VAL A 137 7.05 -7.56 -3.51
C VAL A 137 6.68 -6.36 -2.67
N PHE A 138 5.45 -6.36 -2.14
CA PHE A 138 4.95 -5.32 -1.25
C PHE A 138 4.85 -5.82 0.19
N THR A 139 5.36 -5.03 1.13
CA THR A 139 5.37 -5.29 2.57
C THR A 139 4.39 -4.38 3.31
N ALA A 140 3.11 -4.75 3.32
CA ALA A 140 2.03 -4.02 3.99
C ALA A 140 1.78 -4.56 5.42
N THR A 141 2.83 -4.75 6.21
CA THR A 141 2.77 -5.36 7.55
C THR A 141 3.18 -4.39 8.66
N ASN A 142 2.75 -4.69 9.90
CA ASN A 142 3.27 -4.05 11.11
C ASN A 142 4.32 -4.94 11.81
N SER A 143 4.98 -5.84 11.07
CA SER A 143 5.98 -6.74 11.65
C SER A 143 7.20 -5.93 12.12
N SER A 144 7.67 -6.20 13.33
CA SER A 144 8.93 -5.65 13.85
C SER A 144 10.14 -6.51 13.50
N ILE A 145 9.92 -7.64 12.82
CA ILE A 145 10.95 -8.56 12.33
C ILE A 145 10.82 -8.75 10.82
N PRO A 146 11.88 -9.15 10.11
CA PRO A 146 11.82 -9.49 8.69
C PRO A 146 10.71 -10.50 8.39
N VAL A 147 9.99 -10.29 7.28
CA VAL A 147 8.85 -11.13 6.89
C VAL A 147 9.19 -12.16 5.80
N PHE A 148 10.36 -12.04 5.19
CA PHE A 148 10.95 -12.98 4.25
C PHE A 148 12.47 -12.88 4.30
N ALA A 149 13.16 -13.89 3.74
CA ALA A 149 14.61 -13.90 3.64
C ALA A 149 15.09 -13.19 2.36
N GLU A 150 16.23 -12.51 2.44
CA GLU A 150 16.79 -11.71 1.35
C GLU A 150 17.11 -12.55 0.10
N ASP A 151 17.58 -13.78 0.29
CA ASP A 151 17.98 -14.72 -0.78
C ASP A 151 16.79 -15.26 -1.60
N TRP A 152 15.56 -14.93 -1.20
CA TRP A 152 14.36 -15.23 -1.97
C TRP A 152 14.10 -14.18 -3.05
N VAL A 153 14.67 -12.98 -2.93
CA VAL A 153 14.47 -11.87 -3.87
C VAL A 153 15.37 -12.08 -5.09
N GLU A 154 14.74 -12.21 -6.27
CA GLU A 154 15.47 -12.42 -7.51
C GLU A 154 16.01 -11.11 -8.10
N PRO A 155 17.16 -11.15 -8.81
CA PRO A 155 17.65 -10.00 -9.55
C PRO A 155 16.59 -9.38 -10.46
N GLY A 156 16.38 -8.07 -10.34
CA GLY A 156 15.38 -7.32 -11.10
C GLY A 156 14.00 -7.24 -10.45
N ALA A 157 13.78 -7.86 -9.29
CA ALA A 157 12.58 -7.65 -8.49
C ALA A 157 12.58 -6.27 -7.81
N HIS A 158 11.41 -5.66 -7.69
CA HIS A 158 11.22 -4.41 -6.94
C HIS A 158 10.53 -4.68 -5.59
N VAL A 159 11.10 -4.16 -4.51
CA VAL A 159 10.54 -4.30 -3.15
C VAL A 159 10.04 -2.94 -2.65
N SER A 160 8.85 -2.89 -2.04
CA SER A 160 8.26 -1.70 -1.38
C SER A 160 7.61 -2.02 -0.04
#